data_AF-A0A917NRQ6-F1
#
_entry.id   AF-A0A917NRQ6-F1
#
_cell.length_a   1.000
_cell.length_b   1.000
_cell.length_c   1.000
_cell.angle_alpha   90.00
_cell.angle_beta   90.00
_cell.angle_gamma   90.00
#
_symmetry.space_group_name_H-M   'P 1'
#
loop_
_entity.id
_entity.type
_entity.pdbx_description
1 polymer ?
#
loop_
_entity_poly.entity_id
_entity_poly.type
_entity_poly.pdbx_seq_one_letter_code
_entity_poly.pdbx_strand_id
1 'polypeptide(L)'
;MGALRLGRWFRAISVSVVEGMLAGIGLVLMAGQLYSMLAAEAPASGPGMLTGLTGAFADALGDRSALASLALGAGTIAVLVLWRPAPARVRTVPGPLVAVGLAAVAVPALELPVATVEVRGLLDSLQPPPLGAFGELAGPDVLGTVVAFTLIASAESLFSAAAVDRLHDGPRTAYDKELLAQGVGNTVCGLLGALPMTAVIVRSAADVQAGARTKASRVLHGVWLLLSAVFLPDVLGHIPIPASRASWCTLVVTAVSIVAVSMFEGVLIGLGPAVVKTAWEASHLRLEVVDKGAGPIEAYLSGNATFLRLPKILDSLEALPQDRPVLLDLSGLHHLDHACRTALETWAARYSAEGTEPVRLTQA
;
A
#
# COMPACT_ATOMS: atom_id res chain seq x y z
N MET A 1 2.54 -5.26 -24.02
CA MET A 1 3.27 -5.91 -22.89
C MET A 1 2.97 -7.39 -22.73
N GLY A 2 1.71 -7.84 -22.66
CA GLY A 2 1.39 -9.27 -22.49
C GLY A 2 1.98 -10.20 -23.57
N ALA A 3 1.91 -9.81 -24.84
CA ALA A 3 2.52 -10.55 -25.95
C ALA A 3 4.05 -10.71 -25.82
N LEU A 4 4.72 -9.72 -25.20
CA LEU A 4 6.16 -9.72 -24.95
C LEU A 4 6.55 -10.48 -23.66
N ARG A 5 5.58 -11.11 -22.99
CA ARG A 5 5.77 -11.85 -21.73
C ARG A 5 6.44 -11.04 -20.61
N LEU A 6 6.07 -9.76 -20.53
CA LEU A 6 6.60 -8.83 -19.55
C LEU A 6 5.89 -8.92 -18.19
N GLY A 7 4.81 -9.70 -18.06
CA GLY A 7 4.07 -9.84 -16.80
C GLY A 7 4.91 -10.46 -15.68
N ARG A 8 5.98 -11.20 -15.99
CA ARG A 8 6.92 -11.71 -14.99
C ARG A 8 7.61 -10.59 -14.19
N TRP A 9 7.87 -9.44 -14.82
CA TRP A 9 8.66 -8.35 -14.23
C TRP A 9 7.90 -7.64 -13.11
N PHE A 10 6.57 -7.60 -13.21
CA PHE A 10 5.71 -7.06 -12.17
C PHE A 10 5.73 -7.90 -10.87
N ARG A 11 6.23 -9.13 -10.90
CA ARG A 11 6.47 -9.92 -9.67
C ARG A 11 7.62 -9.38 -8.83
N ALA A 12 8.50 -8.56 -9.42
CA ALA A 12 9.64 -7.98 -8.73
C ALA A 12 9.31 -6.64 -8.03
N ILE A 13 8.08 -6.13 -8.17
CA ILE A 13 7.66 -4.89 -7.50
C ILE A 13 7.39 -5.20 -6.03
N SER A 14 7.97 -4.41 -5.13
CA SER A 14 7.77 -4.58 -3.69
C SER A 14 6.34 -4.23 -3.29
N VAL A 15 5.79 -4.97 -2.33
CA VAL A 15 4.44 -4.71 -1.78
C VAL A 15 4.33 -3.27 -1.26
N SER A 16 5.40 -2.73 -0.68
CA SER A 16 5.46 -1.36 -0.19
C SER A 16 5.25 -0.29 -1.27
N VAL A 17 5.72 -0.53 -2.51
CA VAL A 17 5.47 0.41 -3.63
C VAL A 17 4.00 0.38 -4.03
N VAL A 18 3.37 -0.80 -4.02
CA VAL A 18 1.95 -0.96 -4.33
C VAL A 18 1.09 -0.23 -3.29
N GLU A 19 1.38 -0.45 -2.02
CA GLU A 19 0.65 0.17 -0.92
C GLU A 19 0.82 1.69 -0.91
N GLY A 20 2.04 2.19 -1.16
CA GLY A 20 2.30 3.63 -1.31
C GLY A 20 1.55 4.26 -2.49
N MET A 21 1.49 3.57 -3.64
CA MET A 21 0.72 4.01 -4.80
C MET A 21 -0.79 4.05 -4.49
N LEU A 22 -1.34 3.00 -3.89
CA LEU A 22 -2.77 2.92 -3.52
C LEU A 22 -3.14 3.98 -2.48
N ALA A 23 -2.27 4.24 -1.50
CA ALA A 23 -2.46 5.30 -0.52
C ALA A 23 -2.44 6.70 -1.17
N GLY A 24 -1.49 6.96 -2.08
CA GLY A 24 -1.42 8.22 -2.82
C GLY A 24 -2.64 8.46 -3.70
N ILE A 25 -3.03 7.46 -4.51
CA ILE A 25 -4.25 7.53 -5.35
C ILE A 25 -5.48 7.71 -4.47
N GLY A 26 -5.60 6.93 -3.38
CA GLY A 26 -6.70 7.03 -2.44
C GLY A 26 -6.83 8.44 -1.84
N LEU A 27 -5.71 9.04 -1.42
CA LEU A 27 -5.69 10.39 -0.86
C LEU A 27 -6.17 11.44 -1.87
N VAL A 28 -5.67 11.40 -3.10
CA VAL A 28 -6.07 12.35 -4.16
C VAL A 28 -7.54 12.17 -4.52
N LEU A 29 -8.02 10.92 -4.63
CA LEU A 29 -9.44 10.65 -4.91
C LEU A 29 -10.34 11.11 -3.77
N MET A 30 -9.96 10.89 -2.51
CA MET A 30 -10.69 11.38 -1.33
C MET A 30 -10.79 12.90 -1.33
N ALA A 31 -9.68 13.60 -1.57
CA ALA A 31 -9.66 15.05 -1.66
C ALA A 31 -10.64 15.53 -2.75
N GLY A 32 -10.55 14.97 -3.97
CA GLY A 32 -11.46 15.32 -5.06
C GLY A 32 -12.93 15.01 -4.78
N GLN A 33 -13.25 13.91 -4.08
CA GLN A 33 -14.63 13.61 -3.69
C GLN A 33 -15.16 14.60 -2.66
N LEU A 34 -14.32 15.11 -1.76
CA LEU A 34 -14.70 16.07 -0.73
C LEU A 34 -15.08 17.42 -1.32
N TYR A 35 -14.36 17.91 -2.34
CA TYR A 35 -14.78 19.10 -3.12
C TYR A 35 -16.16 18.91 -3.74
N SER A 36 -16.41 17.75 -4.36
CA SER A 36 -17.72 17.45 -4.94
C SER A 36 -18.84 17.38 -3.88
N MET A 37 -18.54 16.96 -2.64
CA MET A 37 -19.51 16.99 -1.53
C MET A 37 -19.78 18.42 -1.02
N LEU A 38 -18.81 19.32 -1.15
CA LEU A 38 -18.93 20.74 -0.84
C LEU A 38 -19.56 21.55 -1.98
N ALA A 39 -20.02 20.91 -3.05
CA ALA A 39 -20.49 21.56 -4.27
C ALA A 39 -19.46 22.54 -4.89
N ALA A 40 -18.16 22.26 -4.71
CA ALA A 40 -17.05 23.07 -5.19
C ALA A 40 -16.27 22.36 -6.31
N GLU A 41 -15.67 23.13 -7.21
CA GLU A 41 -14.74 22.61 -8.22
C GLU A 41 -13.41 22.25 -7.58
N ALA A 42 -12.90 21.05 -7.90
CA ALA A 42 -11.62 20.59 -7.40
C ALA A 42 -10.46 21.18 -8.24
N PRO A 43 -9.39 21.70 -7.61
CA PRO A 43 -8.19 22.12 -8.32
C PRO A 43 -7.58 20.98 -9.15
N ALA A 44 -6.97 21.30 -10.31
CA ALA A 44 -6.38 20.27 -11.18
C ALA A 44 -5.14 19.57 -10.58
N SER A 45 -4.43 20.22 -9.64
CA SER A 45 -3.23 19.66 -9.02
C SER A 45 -3.53 18.96 -7.71
N GLY A 46 -2.97 17.77 -7.51
CA GLY A 46 -3.15 16.99 -6.27
C GLY A 46 -2.78 17.74 -4.99
N PRO A 47 -1.59 18.40 -4.92
CA PRO A 47 -1.24 19.24 -3.77
C PRO A 47 -2.20 20.43 -3.59
N GLY A 48 -2.66 21.02 -4.69
CA GLY A 48 -3.63 22.13 -4.66
C GLY A 48 -5.00 21.70 -4.12
N MET A 49 -5.44 20.47 -4.42
CA MET A 49 -6.64 19.91 -3.79
C MET A 49 -6.45 19.81 -2.27
N LEU A 50 -5.30 19.38 -1.77
CA LEU A 50 -5.10 19.24 -0.31
C LEU A 50 -5.02 20.59 0.41
N THR A 51 -4.32 21.57 -0.18
CA THR A 51 -4.14 22.88 0.45
C THR A 51 -5.38 23.77 0.33
N GLY A 52 -6.19 23.61 -0.71
CA GLY A 52 -7.39 24.42 -0.95
C GLY A 52 -8.64 23.96 -0.18
N LEU A 53 -8.62 22.79 0.46
CA LEU A 53 -9.80 22.21 1.12
C LEU A 53 -10.32 23.09 2.26
N THR A 54 -9.44 23.75 2.99
CA THR A 54 -9.83 24.64 4.10
C THR A 54 -10.60 25.85 3.60
N GLY A 55 -10.16 26.44 2.48
CA GLY A 55 -10.88 27.53 1.81
C GLY A 55 -12.24 27.08 1.29
N ALA A 56 -12.28 25.95 0.57
CA ALA A 56 -13.53 25.39 0.05
C ALA A 56 -14.56 25.07 1.15
N PHE A 57 -14.11 24.62 2.32
CA PHE A 57 -14.99 24.40 3.46
C PHE A 57 -15.54 25.72 4.03
N ALA A 58 -14.69 26.75 4.12
CA ALA A 58 -15.12 28.06 4.57
C ALA A 58 -16.16 28.68 3.62
N ASP A 59 -15.93 28.57 2.31
CA ASP A 59 -16.87 29.04 1.28
C ASP A 59 -18.20 28.28 1.33
N ALA A 60 -18.13 26.95 1.53
CA ALA A 60 -19.31 26.10 1.65
C ALA A 60 -20.21 26.45 2.84
N LEU A 61 -19.64 26.97 3.95
CA LEU A 61 -20.45 27.42 5.10
C LEU A 61 -21.30 28.65 4.78
N GLY A 62 -20.94 29.41 3.74
CA GLY A 62 -21.69 30.58 3.28
C GLY A 62 -22.77 30.25 2.23
N ASP A 63 -22.76 29.06 1.64
CA ASP A 63 -23.69 28.67 0.59
C ASP A 63 -24.69 27.59 1.05
N ARG A 64 -25.98 27.87 0.86
CA ARG A 64 -27.08 26.97 1.24
C ARG A 64 -27.07 25.67 0.42
N SER A 65 -26.65 25.72 -0.84
CA SER A 65 -26.54 24.54 -1.71
C SER A 65 -25.40 23.63 -1.27
N ALA A 66 -24.23 24.20 -0.98
CA ALA A 66 -23.10 23.50 -0.40
C ALA A 66 -23.42 22.87 0.96
N LEU A 67 -24.12 23.60 1.86
CA LEU A 67 -24.57 23.05 3.14
C LEU A 67 -25.54 21.88 2.99
N ALA A 68 -26.50 21.97 2.06
CA ALA A 68 -27.43 20.88 1.77
C ALA A 68 -26.69 19.65 1.21
N SER A 69 -25.72 19.86 0.32
CA SER A 69 -24.87 18.80 -0.23
C SER A 69 -24.02 18.12 0.84
N LEU A 70 -23.41 18.91 1.73
CA LEU A 70 -22.63 18.41 2.86
C LEU A 70 -23.50 17.63 3.86
N ALA A 71 -24.68 18.14 4.19
CA ALA A 71 -25.62 17.47 5.09
C ALA A 71 -26.10 16.14 4.52
N LEU A 72 -26.45 16.10 3.22
CA LEU A 72 -26.85 14.86 2.54
C LEU A 72 -25.70 13.85 2.49
N GLY A 73 -24.48 14.32 2.20
CA GLY A 73 -23.27 13.52 2.21
C GLY A 73 -22.98 12.93 3.60
N ALA A 74 -23.01 13.75 4.64
CA ALA A 74 -22.83 13.32 6.03
C ALA A 74 -23.92 12.34 6.49
N GLY A 75 -25.18 12.59 6.12
CA GLY A 75 -26.29 11.67 6.37
C GLY A 75 -26.09 10.32 5.67
N THR A 76 -25.60 10.32 4.43
CA THR A 76 -25.26 9.10 3.70
C THR A 76 -24.16 8.31 4.41
N ILE A 77 -23.10 8.98 4.88
CA ILE A 77 -22.04 8.35 5.69
C ILE A 77 -22.62 7.77 6.99
N ALA A 78 -23.48 8.52 7.68
CA ALA A 78 -24.11 8.06 8.91
C ALA A 78 -24.92 6.79 8.67
N VAL A 79 -25.72 6.72 7.60
CA VAL A 79 -26.44 5.50 7.21
C VAL A 79 -25.47 4.34 6.97
N LEU A 80 -24.37 4.56 6.23
CA LEU A 80 -23.37 3.51 5.96
C LEU A 80 -22.71 2.98 7.22
N VAL A 81 -22.37 3.86 8.17
CA VAL A 81 -21.75 3.48 9.45
C VAL A 81 -22.75 2.74 10.33
N LEU A 82 -23.98 3.22 10.43
CA LEU A 82 -25.05 2.60 11.22
C LEU A 82 -25.56 1.29 10.61
N TRP A 83 -25.36 1.08 9.30
CA TRP A 83 -25.69 -0.18 8.62
C TRP A 83 -24.71 -1.31 8.96
N ARG A 84 -23.47 -1.00 9.39
CA ARG A 84 -22.45 -2.00 9.74
C ARG A 84 -22.90 -2.95 10.87
N PRO A 85 -23.42 -2.46 12.01
CA PRO A 85 -23.90 -3.33 13.10
C PRO A 85 -25.33 -3.88 12.90
N ALA A 86 -25.99 -3.62 11.77
CA ALA A 86 -27.36 -4.06 11.56
C ALA A 86 -27.50 -5.60 11.58
N PRO A 87 -28.64 -6.14 12.06
CA PRO A 87 -28.85 -7.58 12.14
C PRO A 87 -28.79 -8.25 10.77
N ALA A 88 -28.32 -9.52 10.74
CA ALA A 88 -28.06 -10.26 9.50
C ALA A 88 -29.25 -10.34 8.54
N ARG A 89 -30.49 -10.32 9.05
CA ARG A 89 -31.72 -10.32 8.25
C ARG A 89 -31.89 -9.06 7.39
N VAL A 90 -31.39 -7.92 7.87
CA VAL A 90 -31.49 -6.61 7.19
C VAL A 90 -30.29 -6.38 6.27
N ARG A 91 -29.13 -6.98 6.60
CA ARG A 91 -27.91 -6.96 5.79
C ARG A 91 -27.96 -7.77 4.50
N THR A 92 -29.11 -8.36 4.15
CA THR A 92 -29.33 -8.95 2.82
C THR A 92 -29.28 -7.89 1.72
N VAL A 93 -29.64 -6.64 2.06
CA VAL A 93 -29.49 -5.48 1.17
C VAL A 93 -28.15 -4.79 1.44
N PRO A 94 -27.32 -4.56 0.41
CA PRO A 94 -26.08 -3.80 0.54
C PRO A 94 -26.31 -2.40 1.11
N GLY A 95 -25.56 -2.04 2.17
CA GLY A 95 -25.64 -0.72 2.80
C GLY A 95 -25.51 0.46 1.82
N PRO A 96 -24.60 0.43 0.83
CA PRO A 96 -24.53 1.47 -0.21
C PRO A 96 -25.82 1.67 -0.99
N LEU A 97 -26.57 0.61 -1.30
CA LEU A 97 -27.85 0.73 -2.00
C LEU A 97 -28.90 1.43 -1.13
N VAL A 98 -28.93 1.13 0.16
CA VAL A 98 -29.85 1.78 1.10
C VAL A 98 -29.49 3.25 1.29
N ALA A 99 -28.21 3.55 1.47
CA ALA A 99 -27.74 4.92 1.68
C ALA A 99 -28.05 5.81 0.46
N VAL A 100 -27.73 5.33 -0.75
CA VAL A 100 -28.02 6.06 -1.99
C VAL A 100 -29.53 6.14 -2.26
N GLY A 101 -30.28 5.06 -2.02
CA GLY A 101 -31.73 5.05 -2.20
C GLY A 101 -32.45 6.03 -1.27
N LEU A 102 -32.08 6.07 0.01
CA LEU A 102 -32.62 7.05 0.96
C LEU A 102 -32.26 8.48 0.55
N ALA A 103 -31.04 8.73 0.07
CA ALA A 103 -30.66 10.04 -0.43
C ALA A 103 -31.46 10.45 -1.68
N ALA A 104 -31.66 9.54 -2.62
CA ALA A 104 -32.45 9.76 -3.84
C ALA A 104 -33.93 10.07 -3.53
N VAL A 105 -34.48 9.54 -2.43
CA VAL A 105 -35.83 9.89 -1.95
C VAL A 105 -35.83 11.21 -1.17
N ALA A 106 -34.81 11.46 -0.34
CA ALA A 106 -34.74 12.64 0.52
C ALA A 106 -34.61 13.95 -0.26
N VAL A 107 -33.85 13.97 -1.37
CA VAL A 107 -33.67 15.18 -2.18
C VAL A 107 -34.99 15.76 -2.71
N PRO A 108 -35.85 15.01 -3.41
CA PRO A 108 -37.15 15.53 -3.85
C PRO A 108 -38.12 15.72 -2.69
N ALA A 109 -38.11 14.87 -1.65
CA ALA A 109 -39.04 14.97 -0.53
C ALA A 109 -38.80 16.22 0.35
N LEU A 110 -37.57 16.71 0.41
CA LEU A 110 -37.16 17.87 1.20
C LEU A 110 -36.82 19.09 0.33
N GLU A 111 -37.06 19.01 -0.99
CA GLU A 111 -36.75 20.05 -1.98
C GLU A 111 -35.30 20.57 -1.87
N LEU A 112 -34.34 19.66 -1.67
CA LEU A 112 -32.95 20.05 -1.43
C LEU A 112 -32.29 20.53 -2.73
N PRO A 113 -31.61 21.69 -2.72
CA PRO A 113 -30.90 22.22 -3.88
C PRO A 113 -29.57 21.48 -4.06
N VAL A 114 -29.63 20.24 -4.53
CA VAL A 114 -28.46 19.36 -4.66
C VAL A 114 -28.38 18.82 -6.09
N ALA A 115 -27.19 18.87 -6.68
CA ALA A 115 -26.95 18.32 -8.01
C ALA A 115 -27.13 16.80 -8.02
N THR A 116 -27.82 16.29 -9.05
CA THR A 116 -27.98 14.86 -9.32
C THR A 116 -27.10 14.42 -10.48
N VAL A 117 -26.93 13.11 -10.62
CA VAL A 117 -26.13 12.51 -11.70
C VAL A 117 -26.82 12.76 -13.03
N GLU A 118 -26.09 13.31 -14.00
CA GLU A 118 -26.55 13.37 -15.38
C GLU A 118 -26.38 12.01 -16.06
N VAL A 119 -27.48 11.48 -16.60
CA VAL A 119 -27.48 10.23 -17.34
C VAL A 119 -27.74 10.54 -18.81
N ARG A 120 -26.73 10.32 -19.65
CA ARG A 120 -26.87 10.41 -21.11
C ARG A 120 -27.34 9.07 -21.67
N GLY A 121 -28.01 9.10 -22.82
CA GLY A 121 -28.40 7.87 -23.51
C GLY A 121 -27.19 7.00 -23.84
N LEU A 122 -27.38 5.67 -23.87
CA LEU A 122 -26.29 4.72 -24.13
C LEU A 122 -25.61 4.98 -25.49
N LEU A 123 -26.39 5.34 -26.51
CA LEU A 123 -25.87 5.67 -27.84
C LEU A 123 -25.12 7.00 -27.84
N ASP A 124 -25.61 8.00 -27.12
CA ASP A 124 -24.96 9.32 -27.00
C ASP A 124 -23.64 9.25 -26.19
N SER A 125 -23.47 8.18 -25.42
CA SER A 125 -22.26 7.89 -24.65
C SER A 125 -21.15 7.27 -25.49
N LEU A 126 -21.46 6.75 -26.69
CA LEU A 126 -20.46 6.25 -27.62
C LEU A 126 -19.84 7.41 -28.40
N GLN A 127 -18.56 7.67 -28.16
CA GLN A 127 -17.84 8.80 -28.73
C GLN A 127 -16.58 8.32 -29.45
N PRO A 128 -16.73 7.57 -30.57
CA PRO A 128 -15.58 7.03 -31.27
C PRO A 128 -14.63 8.16 -31.72
N PRO A 129 -13.31 7.98 -31.59
CA PRO A 129 -12.35 9.01 -31.92
C PRO A 129 -12.38 9.33 -33.43
N PRO A 130 -12.25 10.61 -33.82
CA PRO A 130 -12.17 10.98 -35.22
C PRO A 130 -10.89 10.41 -35.84
N LEU A 131 -10.92 10.11 -37.14
CA LEU A 131 -9.76 9.52 -37.85
C LEU A 131 -8.48 10.36 -37.71
N GLY A 132 -8.61 11.68 -37.60
CA GLY A 132 -7.47 12.60 -37.38
C GLY A 132 -6.75 12.40 -36.04
N ALA A 133 -7.46 11.95 -34.99
CA ALA A 133 -6.86 11.71 -33.68
C ALA A 133 -5.80 10.61 -33.69
N PHE A 134 -5.88 9.66 -34.63
CA PHE A 134 -4.87 8.62 -34.79
C PHE A 134 -3.53 9.18 -35.28
N GLY A 135 -3.53 10.34 -35.95
CA GLY A 135 -2.30 11.03 -36.35
C GLY A 135 -1.53 11.62 -35.16
N GLU A 136 -2.23 11.99 -34.09
CA GLU A 136 -1.65 12.58 -32.88
C GLU A 136 -1.00 11.53 -31.96
N LEU A 137 -1.29 10.23 -32.16
CA LEU A 137 -0.72 9.13 -31.37
C LEU A 137 0.81 9.04 -31.46
N ALA A 138 1.40 9.55 -32.54
CA ALA A 138 2.85 9.61 -32.72
C ALA A 138 3.51 10.80 -32.00
N GLY A 139 2.71 11.70 -31.39
CA GLY A 139 3.20 12.83 -30.63
C GLY A 139 3.92 12.39 -29.35
N PRO A 140 5.04 13.04 -28.98
CA PRO A 140 5.83 12.66 -27.80
C PRO A 140 5.04 12.74 -26.49
N ASP A 141 4.14 13.73 -26.36
CA ASP A 141 3.31 13.91 -25.15
C ASP A 141 2.28 12.78 -24.99
N VAL A 142 1.69 12.35 -26.11
CA VAL A 142 0.71 11.24 -26.14
C VAL A 142 1.41 9.91 -25.87
N LEU A 143 2.58 9.69 -26.46
CA LEU A 143 3.40 8.51 -26.20
C LEU A 143 3.79 8.38 -24.72
N GLY A 144 4.21 9.49 -24.09
CA GLY A 144 4.50 9.52 -22.65
C GLY A 144 3.27 9.14 -21.82
N THR A 145 2.12 9.70 -22.15
CA THR A 145 0.83 9.40 -21.49
C THR A 145 0.43 7.93 -21.69
N VAL A 146 0.52 7.41 -22.91
CA VAL A 146 0.21 6.00 -23.24
C VAL A 146 1.09 5.05 -22.46
N VAL A 147 2.40 5.31 -22.38
CA VAL A 147 3.34 4.50 -21.61
C VAL A 147 2.99 4.54 -20.12
N ALA A 148 2.75 5.74 -19.56
CA ALA A 148 2.38 5.90 -18.16
C ALA A 148 1.08 5.14 -17.82
N PHE A 149 -0.01 5.37 -18.57
CA PHE A 149 -1.27 4.66 -18.38
C PHE A 149 -1.13 3.15 -18.55
N THR A 150 -0.37 2.70 -19.55
CA THR A 150 -0.13 1.28 -19.79
C THR A 150 0.58 0.63 -18.60
N LEU A 151 1.59 1.29 -18.03
CA LEU A 151 2.32 0.80 -16.86
C LEU A 151 1.43 0.79 -15.61
N ILE A 152 0.72 1.88 -15.33
CA ILE A 152 -0.16 2.02 -14.15
C ILE A 152 -1.29 0.99 -14.21
N ALA A 153 -2.04 0.93 -15.32
CA ALA A 153 -3.14 -0.01 -15.49
C ALA A 153 -2.66 -1.46 -15.39
N SER A 154 -1.49 -1.77 -15.94
CA SER A 154 -0.91 -3.12 -15.86
C SER A 154 -0.46 -3.48 -14.44
N ALA A 155 0.09 -2.51 -13.71
CA ALA A 155 0.45 -2.68 -12.30
C ALA A 155 -0.79 -2.99 -11.47
N GLU A 156 -1.83 -2.15 -11.55
CA GLU A 156 -3.09 -2.33 -10.81
C GLU A 156 -3.77 -3.67 -11.10
N SER A 157 -3.81 -4.07 -12.38
CA SER A 157 -4.38 -5.36 -12.78
C SER A 157 -3.64 -6.55 -12.19
N LEU A 158 -2.32 -6.55 -12.28
CA LEU A 158 -1.51 -7.65 -11.75
C LEU A 158 -1.49 -7.68 -10.22
N PHE A 159 -1.54 -6.53 -9.55
CA PHE A 159 -1.65 -6.48 -8.09
C PHE A 159 -3.02 -6.96 -7.61
N SER A 160 -4.09 -6.55 -8.29
CA SER A 160 -5.43 -7.06 -8.00
C SER A 160 -5.50 -8.58 -8.22
N ALA A 161 -4.94 -9.08 -9.32
CA ALA A 161 -4.87 -10.51 -9.58
C ALA A 161 -4.06 -11.27 -8.51
N ALA A 162 -2.87 -10.77 -8.16
CA ALA A 162 -2.00 -11.39 -7.16
C ALA A 162 -2.65 -11.41 -5.76
N ALA A 163 -3.42 -10.38 -5.41
CA ALA A 163 -4.14 -10.32 -4.15
C ALA A 163 -5.35 -11.27 -4.14
N VAL A 164 -6.12 -11.33 -5.23
CA VAL A 164 -7.25 -12.26 -5.38
C VAL A 164 -6.79 -13.72 -5.36
N ASP A 165 -5.65 -14.02 -5.98
CA ASP A 165 -5.00 -15.33 -5.95
C ASP A 165 -4.66 -15.81 -4.52
N ARG A 166 -4.60 -14.91 -3.53
CA ARG A 166 -4.42 -15.27 -2.10
C ARG A 166 -5.73 -15.57 -1.38
N LEU A 167 -6.88 -15.25 -1.98
CA LEU A 167 -8.21 -15.45 -1.38
C LEU A 167 -8.83 -16.80 -1.76
N HIS A 168 -8.20 -17.57 -2.64
CA HIS A 168 -8.71 -18.87 -3.09
C HIS A 168 -7.60 -19.89 -3.32
N ASP A 169 -7.96 -21.18 -3.29
CA ASP A 169 -7.04 -22.30 -3.56
C ASP A 169 -7.09 -22.81 -5.02
N GLY A 170 -7.83 -22.11 -5.89
CA GLY A 170 -7.94 -22.44 -7.31
C GLY A 170 -6.68 -22.15 -8.15
N PRO A 171 -6.75 -22.37 -9.48
CA PRO A 171 -5.66 -22.07 -10.40
C PRO A 171 -5.23 -20.61 -10.30
N ARG A 172 -3.91 -20.37 -10.22
CA ARG A 172 -3.33 -19.03 -10.16
C ARG A 172 -3.46 -18.28 -11.49
N THR A 173 -3.48 -16.96 -11.41
CA THR A 173 -3.66 -16.10 -12.57
C THR A 173 -2.45 -16.15 -13.51
N ALA A 174 -2.71 -16.28 -14.81
CA ALA A 174 -1.69 -16.18 -15.85
C ALA A 174 -1.46 -14.72 -16.23
N TYR A 175 -0.51 -14.05 -15.58
CA TYR A 175 -0.27 -12.60 -15.71
C TYR A 175 -0.09 -12.09 -17.15
N ASP A 176 0.61 -12.82 -18.03
CA ASP A 176 0.75 -12.39 -19.43
C ASP A 176 -0.59 -12.41 -20.19
N LYS A 177 -1.48 -13.37 -19.86
CA LYS A 177 -2.84 -13.44 -20.42
C LYS A 177 -3.72 -12.32 -19.87
N GLU A 178 -3.54 -11.98 -18.59
CA GLU A 178 -4.23 -10.84 -17.96
C GLU A 178 -3.85 -9.52 -18.63
N LEU A 179 -2.54 -9.27 -18.81
CA LEU A 179 -2.05 -8.08 -19.52
C LEU A 179 -2.55 -8.02 -20.97
N LEU A 180 -2.65 -9.16 -21.65
CA LEU A 180 -3.21 -9.21 -23.00
C LEU A 180 -4.71 -8.90 -23.00
N ALA A 181 -5.48 -9.52 -22.09
CA ALA A 181 -6.91 -9.30 -21.96
C ALA A 181 -7.24 -7.85 -21.63
N GLN A 182 -6.52 -7.24 -20.68
CA GLN A 182 -6.66 -5.82 -20.37
C GLN A 182 -6.29 -4.93 -21.57
N GLY A 183 -5.20 -5.24 -22.27
CA GLY A 183 -4.80 -4.49 -23.46
C GLY A 183 -5.90 -4.49 -24.51
N VAL A 184 -6.46 -5.66 -24.84
CA VAL A 184 -7.59 -5.80 -25.77
C VAL A 184 -8.82 -5.03 -25.27
N GLY A 185 -9.17 -5.16 -23.99
CA GLY A 185 -10.29 -4.44 -23.38
C GLY A 185 -10.14 -2.92 -23.52
N ASN A 186 -8.96 -2.39 -23.20
CA ASN A 186 -8.69 -0.95 -23.28
C ASN A 186 -8.55 -0.44 -24.72
N THR A 187 -8.12 -1.27 -25.66
CA THR A 187 -8.22 -0.94 -27.09
C THR A 187 -9.68 -0.77 -27.51
N VAL A 188 -10.57 -1.69 -27.09
CA VAL A 188 -12.01 -1.57 -27.36
C VAL A 188 -12.59 -0.32 -26.68
N CYS A 189 -12.23 -0.02 -25.43
CA CYS A 189 -12.63 1.21 -24.76
C CYS A 189 -12.24 2.45 -25.58
N GLY A 190 -10.98 2.55 -25.99
CA GLY A 190 -10.50 3.69 -26.78
C GLY A 190 -11.21 3.84 -28.12
N LEU A 191 -11.53 2.73 -28.81
CA LEU A 191 -12.28 2.76 -30.07
C LEU A 191 -13.74 3.22 -29.91
N LEU A 192 -14.33 2.99 -28.74
CA LEU A 192 -15.69 3.42 -28.42
C LEU A 192 -15.76 4.79 -27.75
N GLY A 193 -14.61 5.44 -27.49
CA GLY A 193 -14.54 6.68 -26.70
C GLY A 193 -14.78 6.48 -25.20
N ALA A 194 -14.74 5.24 -24.73
CA ALA A 194 -14.92 4.91 -23.32
C ALA A 194 -13.61 5.11 -22.54
N LEU A 195 -13.76 5.43 -21.26
CA LEU A 195 -12.63 5.53 -20.33
C LEU A 195 -11.92 4.17 -20.19
N PRO A 196 -10.59 4.17 -19.97
CA PRO A 196 -9.84 2.94 -19.77
C PRO A 196 -10.32 2.19 -18.52
N MET A 197 -10.26 0.86 -18.59
CA MET A 197 -10.64 -0.04 -17.50
C MET A 197 -9.41 -0.71 -16.87
N THR A 198 -9.53 -0.98 -15.58
CA THR A 198 -8.56 -1.74 -14.77
C THR A 198 -9.27 -2.79 -13.92
N ALA A 199 -8.51 -3.73 -13.36
CA ALA A 199 -9.07 -4.72 -12.44
C ALA A 199 -9.36 -4.09 -11.08
N VAL A 200 -10.44 -4.53 -10.42
CA VAL A 200 -10.87 -4.01 -9.11
C VAL A 200 -10.88 -5.13 -8.08
N ILE A 201 -9.94 -5.07 -7.12
CA ILE A 201 -9.79 -6.07 -6.06
C ILE A 201 -11.07 -6.29 -5.25
N VAL A 202 -11.80 -5.22 -4.91
CA VAL A 202 -13.00 -5.30 -4.06
C VAL A 202 -14.10 -6.13 -4.73
N ARG A 203 -14.32 -5.96 -6.04
CA ARG A 203 -15.33 -6.74 -6.77
C ARG A 203 -14.90 -8.20 -6.89
N SER A 204 -13.65 -8.43 -7.25
CA SER A 204 -13.11 -9.80 -7.37
C SER A 204 -13.12 -10.54 -6.02
N ALA A 205 -12.83 -9.86 -4.91
CA ALA A 205 -12.91 -10.42 -3.57
C ALA A 205 -14.36 -10.73 -3.16
N ALA A 206 -15.33 -9.91 -3.55
CA ALA A 206 -16.75 -10.18 -3.32
C ALA A 206 -17.22 -11.42 -4.09
N ASP A 207 -16.80 -11.58 -5.34
CA ASP A 207 -17.07 -12.77 -6.15
C ASP A 207 -16.50 -14.04 -5.50
N VAL A 208 -15.25 -13.99 -5.02
CA VAL A 208 -14.62 -15.12 -4.31
C VAL A 208 -15.36 -15.46 -3.01
N GLN A 209 -15.73 -14.45 -2.21
CA GLN A 209 -16.50 -14.63 -0.98
C GLN A 209 -17.91 -15.17 -1.23
N ALA A 210 -18.53 -14.81 -2.35
CA ALA A 210 -19.80 -15.35 -2.81
C ALA A 210 -19.69 -16.79 -3.36
N GLY A 211 -18.47 -17.35 -3.41
CA GLY A 211 -18.21 -18.70 -3.89
C GLY A 211 -18.21 -18.82 -5.43
N ALA A 212 -18.10 -17.70 -6.16
CA ALA A 212 -18.02 -17.73 -7.61
C ALA A 212 -16.72 -18.41 -8.07
N ARG A 213 -16.83 -19.38 -8.99
CA ARG A 213 -15.69 -20.17 -9.50
C ARG A 213 -15.50 -20.08 -11.01
N THR A 214 -16.41 -19.40 -11.72
CA THR A 214 -16.43 -19.36 -13.18
C THR A 214 -16.44 -17.93 -13.70
N LYS A 215 -16.08 -17.79 -14.98
CA LYS A 215 -16.14 -16.53 -15.72
C LYS A 215 -17.58 -16.01 -15.90
N ALA A 216 -18.61 -16.80 -15.55
CA ALA A 216 -20.00 -16.39 -15.70
C ALA A 216 -20.35 -15.21 -14.78
N SER A 217 -19.80 -15.16 -13.56
CA SER A 217 -20.04 -14.06 -12.62
C SER A 217 -19.72 -12.69 -13.23
N ARG A 218 -18.51 -12.53 -13.76
CA ARG A 218 -18.09 -11.28 -14.42
C ARG A 218 -18.90 -10.94 -15.69
N VAL A 219 -19.36 -11.95 -16.44
CA VAL A 219 -20.18 -11.73 -17.65
C VAL A 219 -21.57 -11.27 -17.25
N LEU A 220 -22.21 -11.97 -16.31
CA LEU A 220 -23.51 -11.60 -15.77
C LEU A 220 -23.47 -10.22 -15.13
N HIS A 221 -22.42 -9.89 -14.38
CA HIS A 221 -22.22 -8.54 -13.83
C HIS A 221 -22.22 -7.47 -14.93
N GLY A 222 -21.47 -7.69 -16.02
CA GLY A 222 -21.47 -6.78 -17.17
C GLY A 222 -22.85 -6.67 -17.84
N VAL A 223 -23.57 -7.79 -17.99
CA VAL A 223 -24.93 -7.81 -18.53
C VAL A 223 -25.89 -7.02 -17.63
N TRP A 224 -25.83 -7.19 -16.31
CA TRP A 224 -26.67 -6.44 -15.37
C TRP A 224 -26.38 -4.93 -15.39
N LEU A 225 -25.11 -4.55 -15.53
CA LEU A 225 -24.74 -3.14 -15.72
C LEU A 225 -25.34 -2.57 -17.01
N LEU A 226 -25.25 -3.33 -18.11
CA LEU A 226 -25.83 -2.93 -19.39
C LEU A 226 -27.35 -2.80 -19.32
N LEU A 227 -28.03 -3.78 -18.74
CA LEU A 227 -29.49 -3.74 -18.53
C LEU A 227 -29.88 -2.54 -17.66
N SER A 228 -29.14 -2.27 -16.59
CA SER A 228 -29.40 -1.11 -15.72
C SER A 228 -29.21 0.20 -16.48
N ALA A 229 -28.16 0.34 -17.29
CA ALA A 229 -27.92 1.53 -18.09
C ALA A 229 -29.00 1.77 -19.16
N VAL A 230 -29.61 0.71 -19.69
CA VAL A 230 -30.68 0.80 -20.71
C VAL A 230 -32.04 1.04 -20.09
N PHE A 231 -32.38 0.36 -18.99
CA PHE A 231 -33.74 0.33 -18.44
C PHE A 231 -33.96 1.26 -17.25
N LEU A 232 -32.90 1.77 -16.60
CA LEU A 232 -33.00 2.58 -15.39
C LEU A 232 -32.39 4.00 -15.51
N PRO A 233 -32.34 4.67 -16.68
CA PRO A 233 -31.71 6.00 -16.77
C PRO A 233 -32.40 7.05 -15.89
N ASP A 234 -33.75 7.04 -15.83
CA ASP A 234 -34.52 7.97 -14.99
C ASP A 234 -34.22 7.75 -13.50
N VAL A 235 -34.13 6.49 -13.06
CA VAL A 235 -33.80 6.16 -11.67
C VAL A 235 -32.37 6.60 -11.33
N LEU A 236 -31.43 6.37 -12.24
CA LEU A 236 -30.05 6.80 -12.07
C LEU A 236 -29.92 8.33 -12.03
N GLY A 237 -30.77 9.06 -12.77
CA GLY A 237 -30.83 10.52 -12.80
C GLY A 237 -31.30 11.17 -11.49
N HIS A 238 -31.95 10.40 -10.62
CA HIS A 238 -32.34 10.85 -9.27
C HIS A 238 -31.24 10.68 -8.23
N ILE A 239 -30.11 10.05 -8.56
CA ILE A 239 -29.02 9.83 -7.61
C ILE A 239 -28.35 11.17 -7.31
N PRO A 240 -28.35 11.64 -6.06
CA PRO A 240 -27.66 12.87 -5.69
C PRO A 240 -26.14 12.65 -5.74
N ILE A 241 -25.42 13.57 -6.38
CA ILE A 241 -23.97 13.52 -6.47
C ILE A 241 -23.33 13.34 -5.08
N PRO A 242 -23.61 14.18 -4.04
CA PRO A 242 -22.93 14.04 -2.75
C PRO A 242 -23.17 12.69 -2.06
N ALA A 243 -24.31 12.01 -2.29
CA ALA A 243 -24.56 10.68 -1.74
C ALA A 243 -23.69 9.60 -2.41
N SER A 244 -23.54 9.67 -3.73
CA SER A 244 -22.64 8.77 -4.45
C SER A 244 -21.18 9.00 -4.01
N ARG A 245 -20.74 10.26 -3.91
CA ARG A 245 -19.39 10.66 -3.47
C ARG A 245 -19.11 10.22 -2.03
N ALA A 246 -20.06 10.42 -1.12
CA ALA A 246 -19.97 9.99 0.27
C ALA A 246 -19.74 8.48 0.41
N SER A 247 -20.46 7.69 -0.39
CA SER A 247 -20.28 6.24 -0.42
C SER A 247 -18.85 5.86 -0.84
N TRP A 248 -18.30 6.54 -1.86
CA TRP A 248 -16.91 6.38 -2.27
C TRP A 248 -15.93 6.78 -1.17
N CYS A 249 -16.13 7.91 -0.50
CA CYS A 249 -15.27 8.35 0.62
C CYS A 249 -15.16 7.27 1.70
N THR A 250 -16.27 6.65 2.11
CA THR A 250 -16.21 5.59 3.14
C THR A 250 -15.42 4.37 2.69
N LEU A 251 -15.51 4.00 1.40
CA LEU A 251 -14.76 2.88 0.84
C LEU A 251 -13.26 3.19 0.78
N VAL A 252 -12.89 4.39 0.32
CA VAL A 252 -11.49 4.78 0.22
C VAL A 252 -10.87 4.96 1.60
N VAL A 253 -11.56 5.60 2.55
CA VAL A 253 -11.09 5.68 3.94
C VAL A 253 -10.87 4.29 4.51
N THR A 254 -11.84 3.37 4.35
CA THR A 254 -11.70 2.01 4.86
C THR A 254 -10.52 1.28 4.19
N ALA A 255 -10.36 1.43 2.88
CA ALA A 255 -9.26 0.81 2.14
C ALA A 255 -7.89 1.38 2.57
N VAL A 256 -7.77 2.71 2.69
CA VAL A 256 -6.54 3.37 3.16
C VAL A 256 -6.24 3.00 4.60
N SER A 257 -7.25 2.91 5.49
CA SER A 257 -7.06 2.44 6.85
C SER A 257 -6.55 1.00 6.89
N ILE A 258 -7.12 0.09 6.10
CA ILE A 258 -6.65 -1.30 6.00
C ILE A 258 -5.20 -1.32 5.50
N VAL A 259 -4.89 -0.62 4.41
CA VAL A 259 -3.52 -0.56 3.86
C VAL A 259 -2.54 0.01 4.87
N ALA A 260 -2.84 1.14 5.50
CA ALA A 260 -1.94 1.76 6.48
C ALA A 260 -1.69 0.86 7.71
N VAL A 261 -2.72 0.16 8.21
CA VAL A 261 -2.59 -0.79 9.32
C VAL A 261 -1.78 -2.02 8.88
N SER A 262 -2.09 -2.60 7.72
CA SER A 262 -1.38 -3.75 7.18
C SER A 262 0.09 -3.45 6.85
N MET A 263 0.39 -2.23 6.36
CA MET A 263 1.76 -1.74 6.16
C MET A 263 2.53 -1.69 7.47
N PHE A 264 1.92 -1.11 8.51
CA PHE A 264 2.55 -0.96 9.81
C PHE A 264 2.85 -2.32 10.46
N GLU A 265 1.87 -3.23 10.47
CA GLU A 265 2.07 -4.61 10.95
C GLU A 265 3.13 -5.35 10.12
N GLY A 266 3.07 -5.25 8.78
CA GLY A 266 4.01 -5.90 7.87
C GLY A 266 5.46 -5.45 8.07
N VAL A 267 5.69 -4.16 8.29
CA VAL A 267 7.02 -3.62 8.59
C VAL A 267 7.50 -4.09 9.96
N LEU A 268 6.64 -4.05 10.99
CA LEU A 268 7.02 -4.49 12.33
C LEU A 268 7.36 -5.99 12.39
N ILE A 269 6.56 -6.82 11.72
CA ILE A 269 6.73 -8.28 11.71
C ILE A 269 7.86 -8.73 10.76
N GLY A 270 8.05 -8.03 9.63
CA GLY A 270 9.04 -8.42 8.62
C GLY A 270 10.42 -7.81 8.85
N LEU A 271 10.48 -6.48 8.96
CA LEU A 271 11.74 -5.75 9.04
C LEU A 271 12.35 -5.83 10.45
N GLY A 272 11.53 -5.78 11.50
CA GLY A 272 11.99 -5.83 12.89
C GLY A 272 12.84 -7.08 13.18
N PRO A 273 12.28 -8.29 13.04
CA PRO A 273 13.03 -9.52 13.23
C PRO A 273 14.19 -9.70 12.24
N ALA A 274 14.08 -9.19 11.00
CA ALA A 274 15.18 -9.25 10.03
C ALA A 274 16.37 -8.39 10.49
N VAL A 275 16.13 -7.15 10.91
CA VAL A 275 17.17 -6.26 11.46
C VAL A 275 17.77 -6.85 12.74
N VAL A 276 16.93 -7.38 13.64
CA VAL A 276 17.40 -8.04 14.88
C VAL A 276 18.24 -9.27 14.55
N LYS A 277 17.80 -10.12 13.62
CA LYS A 277 18.55 -11.31 13.19
C LYS A 277 19.88 -10.93 12.55
N THR A 278 19.89 -9.96 11.64
CA THR A 278 21.12 -9.47 11.00
C THR A 278 22.07 -8.86 12.04
N ALA A 279 21.57 -8.07 12.99
CA ALA A 279 22.37 -7.54 14.08
C ALA A 279 22.92 -8.65 15.00
N TRP A 280 22.13 -9.70 15.27
CA TRP A 280 22.54 -10.84 16.09
C TRP A 280 23.60 -11.70 15.40
N GLU A 281 23.40 -12.04 14.12
CA GLU A 281 24.36 -12.78 13.30
C GLU A 281 25.67 -12.00 13.16
N ALA A 282 25.59 -10.69 12.93
CA ALA A 282 26.75 -9.81 12.87
C ALA A 282 27.49 -9.64 14.22
N SER A 283 26.91 -10.06 15.35
CA SER A 283 27.49 -9.88 16.71
C SER A 283 28.05 -11.19 17.32
N HIS A 284 28.23 -12.26 16.53
CA HIS A 284 28.84 -13.48 17.05
C HIS A 284 30.36 -13.30 17.26
N LEU A 285 30.76 -13.47 18.51
CA LEU A 285 32.14 -13.46 18.96
C LEU A 285 32.39 -14.75 19.76
N ARG A 286 33.49 -15.43 19.49
CA ARG A 286 33.99 -16.54 20.31
C ARG A 286 35.27 -16.12 20.98
N LEU A 287 35.33 -16.33 22.29
CA LEU A 287 36.54 -16.24 23.10
C LEU A 287 36.92 -17.65 23.51
N GLU A 288 38.08 -18.11 23.06
CA GLU A 288 38.64 -19.41 23.46
C GLU A 288 39.87 -19.14 24.34
N VAL A 289 39.84 -19.65 25.57
CA VAL A 289 40.94 -19.50 26.53
C VAL A 289 41.63 -20.84 26.68
N VAL A 290 42.92 -20.88 26.34
CA VAL A 290 43.75 -22.08 26.41
C VAL A 290 44.78 -21.90 27.53
N ASP A 291 44.54 -22.56 28.66
CA ASP A 291 45.49 -22.61 29.78
C ASP A 291 46.35 -23.87 29.68
N LYS A 292 47.65 -23.69 29.36
CA LYS A 292 48.63 -24.78 29.23
C LYS A 292 49.33 -25.12 30.55
N GLY A 293 48.87 -24.57 31.68
CA GLY A 293 49.37 -24.85 33.03
C GLY A 293 50.63 -24.07 33.41
N ALA A 294 51.77 -24.37 32.80
CA ALA A 294 53.09 -23.83 33.21
C ALA A 294 53.63 -22.72 32.28
N GLY A 295 52.75 -21.90 31.71
CA GLY A 295 53.09 -20.84 30.74
C GLY A 295 52.05 -19.72 30.66
N PRO A 296 52.20 -18.76 29.72
CA PRO A 296 51.24 -17.69 29.53
C PRO A 296 49.88 -18.22 29.13
N ILE A 297 48.82 -17.59 29.62
CA ILE A 297 47.43 -17.90 29.24
C ILE A 297 47.18 -17.33 27.86
N GLU A 298 46.80 -18.16 26.89
CA GLU A 298 46.50 -17.73 25.52
C GLU A 298 44.99 -17.55 25.38
N ALA A 299 44.55 -16.33 25.07
CA ALA A 299 43.15 -15.99 24.83
C ALA A 299 42.97 -15.59 23.36
N TYR A 300 42.14 -16.35 22.63
CA TYR A 300 41.87 -16.15 21.22
C TYR A 300 40.48 -15.53 21.04
N LEU A 301 40.44 -14.33 20.48
CA LEU A 301 39.20 -13.64 20.10
C LEU A 301 38.96 -13.81 18.61
N SER A 302 37.82 -14.41 18.25
CA SER A 302 37.41 -14.61 16.86
C SER A 302 35.97 -14.15 16.59
N GLY A 303 35.73 -13.59 15.40
CA GLY A 303 34.42 -13.05 14.99
C GLY A 303 34.35 -11.51 15.04
N ASN A 304 33.21 -10.95 15.46
CA ASN A 304 32.98 -9.50 15.46
C ASN A 304 32.89 -8.94 16.89
N ALA A 305 33.89 -8.15 17.27
CA ALA A 305 33.94 -7.45 18.56
C ALA A 305 33.22 -6.11 18.47
N THR A 306 31.96 -6.10 18.93
CA THR A 306 31.09 -4.91 18.99
C THR A 306 30.80 -4.50 20.44
N PHE A 307 30.53 -3.22 20.69
CA PHE A 307 30.19 -2.64 21.99
C PHE A 307 29.11 -3.41 22.75
N LEU A 308 28.12 -3.98 22.04
CA LEU A 308 27.05 -4.81 22.62
C LEU A 308 27.56 -6.04 23.39
N ARG A 309 28.75 -6.55 23.07
CA ARG A 309 29.37 -7.72 23.70
C ARG A 309 30.55 -7.37 24.58
N LEU A 310 30.96 -6.10 24.61
CA LEU A 310 32.09 -5.62 25.41
C LEU A 310 32.02 -6.04 26.89
N PRO A 311 30.87 -5.97 27.60
CA PRO A 311 30.81 -6.40 29.00
C PRO A 311 31.22 -7.86 29.19
N LYS A 312 30.71 -8.77 28.34
CA LYS A 312 31.06 -10.21 28.42
C LYS A 312 32.52 -10.50 28.09
N ILE A 313 33.10 -9.72 27.18
CA ILE A 313 34.52 -9.82 26.84
C ILE A 313 35.35 -9.44 28.06
N LEU A 314 35.06 -8.29 28.67
CA LEU A 314 35.76 -7.81 29.85
C LEU A 314 35.57 -8.73 31.04
N ASP A 315 34.34 -9.18 31.34
CA ASP A 315 34.06 -10.12 32.43
C ASP A 315 34.89 -11.41 32.29
N SER A 316 35.02 -11.93 31.06
CA SER A 316 35.78 -13.16 30.80
C SER A 316 37.28 -12.95 30.90
N LEU A 317 37.78 -11.77 30.53
CA LEU A 317 39.19 -11.40 30.62
C LEU A 317 39.57 -11.03 32.06
N GLU A 318 38.68 -10.41 32.83
CA GLU A 318 38.86 -10.08 34.25
C GLU A 318 38.77 -11.32 35.15
N ALA A 319 38.04 -12.35 34.72
CA ALA A 319 38.01 -13.65 35.40
C ALA A 319 39.31 -14.47 35.24
N LEU A 320 40.26 -14.01 34.42
CA LEU A 320 41.53 -14.70 34.23
C LEU A 320 42.41 -14.58 35.49
N PRO A 321 43.18 -15.63 35.84
CA PRO A 321 44.14 -15.59 36.95
C PRO A 321 45.19 -14.48 36.78
N GLN A 322 45.21 -13.51 37.68
CA GLN A 322 46.10 -12.34 37.68
C GLN A 322 47.58 -12.67 37.96
N ASP A 323 47.89 -13.92 38.27
CA ASP A 323 49.23 -14.37 38.66
C ASP A 323 50.12 -14.74 37.46
N ARG A 324 49.57 -14.71 36.24
CA ARG A 324 50.27 -15.17 35.02
C ARG A 324 50.11 -14.21 33.82
N PRO A 325 51.13 -14.15 32.94
CA PRO A 325 51.05 -13.33 31.73
C PRO A 325 49.98 -13.84 30.77
N VAL A 326 49.22 -12.92 30.16
CA VAL A 326 48.17 -13.22 29.19
C VAL A 326 48.61 -12.79 27.79
N LEU A 327 48.47 -13.69 26.81
CA LEU A 327 48.64 -13.41 25.38
C LEU A 327 47.25 -13.32 24.76
N LEU A 328 46.86 -12.12 24.32
CA LEU A 328 45.56 -11.89 23.70
C LEU A 328 45.73 -11.80 22.18
N ASP A 329 45.23 -12.81 21.48
CA ASP A 329 45.26 -12.88 20.03
C ASP A 329 43.95 -12.34 19.44
N LEU A 330 44.08 -11.25 18.69
CA LEU A 330 42.97 -10.58 18.01
C LEU A 330 42.92 -10.89 16.50
N SER A 331 43.86 -11.67 15.98
CA SER A 331 43.99 -11.94 14.53
C SER A 331 42.78 -12.67 13.92
N GLY A 332 41.98 -13.34 14.75
CA GLY A 332 40.73 -13.99 14.36
C GLY A 332 39.52 -13.05 14.26
N LEU A 333 39.67 -11.75 14.54
CA LEU A 333 38.59 -10.77 14.47
C LEU A 333 38.37 -10.28 13.03
N HIS A 334 37.14 -10.37 12.55
CA HIS A 334 36.72 -9.78 11.28
C HIS A 334 36.36 -8.29 11.41
N HIS A 335 35.91 -7.87 12.60
CA HIS A 335 35.59 -6.49 12.90
C HIS A 335 35.84 -6.19 14.38
N LEU A 336 36.47 -5.05 14.66
CA LEU A 336 36.70 -4.51 16.01
C LEU A 336 36.31 -3.04 16.02
N ASP A 337 35.22 -2.70 16.71
CA ASP A 337 34.80 -1.30 16.82
C ASP A 337 35.71 -0.48 17.74
N HIS A 338 35.62 0.85 17.63
CA HIS A 338 36.50 1.75 18.38
C HIS A 338 36.31 1.62 19.90
N ALA A 339 35.07 1.41 20.37
CA ALA A 339 34.79 1.30 21.80
C ALA A 339 35.42 0.03 22.40
N CYS A 340 35.31 -1.10 21.70
CA CYS A 340 35.97 -2.34 22.08
C CYS A 340 37.48 -2.23 22.03
N ARG A 341 38.06 -1.60 21.00
CA ARG A 341 39.51 -1.39 20.91
C ARG A 341 40.05 -0.60 22.11
N THR A 342 39.46 0.56 22.40
CA THR A 342 39.89 1.41 23.52
C THR A 342 39.73 0.70 24.86
N ALA A 343 38.65 -0.06 25.05
CA ALA A 343 38.43 -0.81 26.27
C ALA A 343 39.43 -1.97 26.47
N LEU A 344 39.74 -2.72 25.40
CA LEU A 344 40.75 -3.80 25.43
C LEU A 344 42.16 -3.25 25.68
N GLU A 345 42.53 -2.14 25.04
CA GLU A 345 43.82 -1.47 25.28
C GLU A 345 43.92 -0.96 26.72
N THR A 346 42.85 -0.37 27.25
CA THR A 346 42.78 0.10 28.64
C THR A 346 42.87 -1.06 29.63
N TRP A 347 42.17 -2.16 29.36
CA TRP A 347 42.27 -3.38 30.16
C TRP A 347 43.68 -3.96 30.13
N ALA A 348 44.29 -4.09 28.95
CA ALA A 348 45.65 -4.63 28.80
C ALA A 348 46.69 -3.76 29.52
N ALA A 349 46.55 -2.43 29.46
CA ALA A 349 47.42 -1.50 30.18
C ALA A 349 47.28 -1.62 31.70
N ARG A 350 46.06 -1.83 32.20
CA ARG A 350 45.79 -2.04 33.64
C ARG A 350 46.35 -3.36 34.13
N TYR A 351 46.08 -4.44 33.40
CA TYR A 351 46.56 -5.79 33.73
C TYR A 351 48.10 -5.88 33.72
N SER A 352 48.75 -5.11 32.84
CA SER A 352 50.22 -5.03 32.78
C SER A 352 50.85 -4.20 33.91
N ALA A 353 50.07 -3.42 34.66
CA ALA A 353 50.57 -2.60 35.77
C ALA A 353 50.63 -3.38 37.10
N GLU A 354 49.86 -4.46 37.24
CA GLU A 354 49.81 -5.32 38.44
C GLU A 354 50.88 -6.42 38.40
N GLY A 355 52.16 -6.05 38.39
CA GLY A 355 53.29 -6.95 38.73
C GLY A 355 53.57 -8.16 37.80
N THR A 356 52.77 -8.40 36.77
CA THR A 356 52.97 -9.43 35.72
C THR A 356 53.64 -8.88 34.46
N GLU A 357 54.28 -9.75 33.66
CA GLU A 357 54.82 -9.37 32.34
C GLU A 357 53.72 -8.76 31.43
N PRO A 358 54.06 -7.78 30.57
CA PRO A 358 53.08 -7.01 29.81
C PRO A 358 52.27 -7.90 28.86
N VAL A 359 50.95 -7.68 28.85
CA VAL A 359 50.01 -8.36 27.94
C VAL A 359 50.43 -8.06 26.50
N ARG A 360 50.74 -9.11 25.72
CA ARG A 360 51.04 -8.93 24.29
C ARG A 360 49.75 -9.07 23.50
N LEU A 361 49.36 -7.97 22.86
CA LEU A 361 48.26 -7.92 21.91
C LEU A 361 48.77 -8.30 20.52
N THR A 362 48.29 -9.43 20.00
CA THR A 362 48.54 -9.80 18.60
C THR A 362 47.52 -9.06 17.74
N GLN A 363 47.96 -8.18 16.85
CA GLN A 363 47.07 -7.27 16.13
C GLN A 363 46.12 -8.00 15.16
N ALA A 364 44.89 -7.49 15.06
CA ALA A 364 43.90 -7.82 14.04
C ALA A 364 44.16 -7.06 12.74
#